data_AF-A0A2L2YWB9-F1
#
_entry.id   AF-A0A2L2YWB9-F1
#
_cell.length_a   1.000
_cell.length_b   1.000
_cell.length_c   1.000
_cell.angle_alpha   90.00
_cell.angle_beta   90.00
_cell.angle_gamma   90.00
#
_symmetry.space_group_name_H-M   'P 1'
#
loop_
_entity.id
_entity.type
_entity.pdbx_description
1 polymer ?
#
loop_
_entity_poly.entity_id
_entity_poly.type
_entity_poly.pdbx_seq_one_letter_code
_entity_poly.pdbx_strand_id
1 'polypeptide(L)'
;FFTKLPANIALKDIKTPTICKFATPLEALQDALELEKTVNQALLDLHKLAGSHDAAQMCDFLESAYLTEQVEAITKLGDYISNL
;
A
#
# COMPACT_ATOMS: atom_id res chain seq x y z
N PHE A 1 -12.33 7.84 7.04
CA PHE A 1 -13.23 6.92 6.34
C PHE A 1 -13.94 5.98 7.32
N PHE A 2 -13.20 5.19 8.12
CA PHE A 2 -13.79 4.25 9.11
C PHE A 2 -14.66 4.88 10.20
N THR A 3 -14.52 6.19 10.48
CA THR A 3 -15.42 6.93 11.40
C THR A 3 -16.73 7.38 10.75
N LYS A 4 -16.82 7.32 9.41
CA LYS A 4 -18.01 7.69 8.64
C LYS A 4 -18.90 6.48 8.31
N LEU A 5 -18.40 5.27 8.53
CA LEU A 5 -19.15 4.01 8.43
C LEU A 5 -19.26 3.40 9.83
N PRO A 6 -20.35 2.71 10.17
CA PRO A 6 -20.46 2.00 11.45
C PRO A 6 -19.53 0.77 11.44
N ALA A 7 -18.24 0.99 11.65
CA ALA A 7 -17.21 -0.05 11.67
C ALA A 7 -16.60 -0.17 13.08
N ASN A 8 -16.43 -1.41 13.55
CA ASN A 8 -15.70 -1.69 14.79
C ASN A 8 -14.20 -1.82 14.47
N ILE A 9 -13.36 -1.02 15.13
CA ILE A 9 -11.92 -0.96 14.88
C ILE A 9 -11.20 -1.77 15.95
N ALA A 10 -10.60 -2.90 15.55
CA ALA A 10 -9.71 -3.68 16.39
C ALA A 10 -8.26 -3.39 16.00
N LEU A 11 -7.54 -2.63 16.84
CA LEU A 11 -6.13 -2.35 16.64
C LEU A 11 -5.28 -3.58 16.97
N LYS A 12 -4.21 -3.79 16.19
CA LYS A 12 -3.22 -4.85 16.39
C LYS A 12 -1.83 -4.24 16.54
N ASP A 13 -0.93 -4.98 17.18
CA ASP A 13 0.46 -4.56 17.34
C ASP A 13 1.15 -4.40 15.97
N ILE A 14 1.89 -3.30 15.83
CA ILE A 14 2.75 -3.07 14.67
C ILE A 14 4.04 -3.85 14.86
N LYS A 15 4.29 -4.82 13.97
CA LYS A 15 5.51 -5.63 14.03
C LYS A 15 6.74 -4.79 13.74
N THR A 16 7.85 -5.13 14.39
CA THR A 16 9.16 -4.55 14.10
C THR A 16 9.54 -4.83 12.63
N PRO A 17 10.17 -3.87 11.93
CA PRO A 17 10.63 -4.08 10.56
C PRO A 17 11.59 -5.27 10.48
N THR A 18 11.43 -6.11 9.44
CA THR A 18 12.29 -7.27 9.20
C THR A 18 13.73 -6.85 8.88
N ILE A 19 13.89 -5.71 8.22
CA ILE A 19 15.18 -5.13 7.85
C ILE A 19 15.34 -3.82 8.62
N CYS A 20 16.44 -3.70 9.36
CA CYS A 20 16.76 -2.52 10.17
C CYS A 20 18.08 -1.85 9.75
N LYS A 21 18.77 -2.40 8.75
CA LYS A 21 20.04 -1.88 8.22
C LYS A 21 20.10 -2.15 6.73
N PHE A 22 20.46 -1.14 5.96
CA PHE A 22 20.71 -1.24 4.52
C PHE A 22 22.19 -1.00 4.26
N ALA A 23 22.84 -1.86 3.48
CA ALA A 23 24.25 -1.71 3.15
C ALA A 23 24.47 -0.67 2.05
N THR A 24 23.48 -0.49 1.16
CA THR A 24 23.54 0.48 0.06
C THR A 24 22.21 1.21 -0.15
N PRO A 25 22.22 2.41 -0.76
CA PRO A 25 20.99 3.09 -1.15
C PRO A 25 20.13 2.27 -2.12
N LEU A 26 20.76 1.48 -3.01
CA LEU A 26 20.06 0.60 -3.94
C LEU A 26 19.26 -0.48 -3.21
N GLU A 27 19.85 -1.12 -2.20
CA GLU A 27 19.17 -2.12 -1.37
C GLU A 27 17.97 -1.51 -0.62
N ALA A 28 18.13 -0.30 -0.08
CA ALA A 28 17.04 0.41 0.59
C ALA A 28 15.86 0.73 -0.35
N LEU A 29 16.16 1.16 -1.58
CA LEU A 29 15.12 1.45 -2.58
C LEU A 29 14.44 0.18 -3.10
N GLN A 30 15.18 -0.92 -3.25
CA GLN A 30 14.61 -2.22 -3.62
C GLN A 30 13.67 -2.75 -2.54
N ASP A 31 14.05 -2.62 -1.26
CA ASP A 31 13.18 -3.00 -0.14
C ASP A 31 11.93 -2.12 -0.07
N ALA A 32 12.08 -0.79 -0.23
CA ALA A 32 10.96 0.13 -0.29
C ALA A 32 10.00 -0.20 -1.46
N LEU A 33 10.54 -0.53 -2.64
CA LEU A 33 9.74 -0.92 -3.80
C LEU A 33 8.94 -2.20 -3.55
N GLU A 34 9.54 -3.19 -2.89
CA GLU A 34 8.85 -4.44 -2.55
C GLU A 34 7.76 -4.22 -1.50
N LEU A 35 8.02 -3.36 -0.51
CA LEU A 35 7.03 -2.96 0.47
C LEU A 35 5.84 -2.25 -0.21
N GLU A 36 6.10 -1.30 -1.11
CA GLU A 36 5.03 -0.57 -1.81
C GLU A 36 4.19 -1.49 -2.72
N LYS A 37 4.82 -2.45 -3.40
CA LYS A 37 4.10 -3.49 -4.16
C LYS A 37 3.23 -4.35 -3.26
N THR A 38 3.75 -4.73 -2.08
CA THR A 38 3.00 -5.53 -1.10
C THR A 38 1.77 -4.77 -0.60
N VAL A 39 1.93 -3.48 -0.27
CA VAL A 39 0.81 -2.63 0.16
C VAL A 39 -0.20 -2.44 -0.97
N ASN A 40 0.26 -2.19 -2.20
CA ASN A 40 -0.61 -2.06 -3.37
C ASN A 40 -1.42 -3.35 -3.61
N GLN A 41 -0.79 -4.52 -3.49
CA GLN A 41 -1.48 -5.79 -3.62
C GLN A 41 -2.56 -5.97 -2.55
N ALA A 42 -2.26 -5.64 -1.29
CA ALA A 42 -3.24 -5.68 -0.20
C ALA A 42 -4.43 -4.73 -0.45
N LEU A 43 -4.18 -3.54 -1.00
CA LEU A 43 -5.22 -2.59 -1.38
C LEU A 43 -6.09 -3.10 -2.55
N LEU A 44 -5.48 -3.72 -3.56
CA LEU A 44 -6.21 -4.35 -4.67
C LEU A 44 -7.08 -5.51 -4.19
N ASP A 45 -6.59 -6.33 -3.25
CA ASP A 45 -7.38 -7.43 -2.71
C ASP A 45 -8.52 -6.92 -1.83
N LEU A 46 -8.31 -5.84 -1.08
CA LEU A 46 -9.39 -5.14 -0.37
C LEU A 46 -10.42 -4.54 -1.33
N HIS A 47 -9.98 -3.97 -2.45
CA HIS A 47 -10.86 -3.42 -3.50
C HIS A 47 -11.71 -4.52 -4.14
N LYS A 48 -11.12 -5.67 -4.50
CA LYS A 48 -11.87 -6.83 -5.00
C LYS A 48 -12.89 -7.32 -3.98
N LEU A 49 -12.52 -7.40 -2.70
CA LEU A 49 -13.42 -7.83 -1.64
C LEU A 49 -14.58 -6.84 -1.50
N ALA A 50 -14.32 -5.54 -1.48
CA ALA A 50 -15.35 -4.51 -1.46
C ALA A 50 -16.29 -4.61 -2.66
N GLY A 51 -15.75 -4.86 -3.86
CA GLY A 51 -16.52 -5.12 -5.08
C GLY A 51 -17.41 -6.36 -4.97
N SER A 52 -16.93 -7.46 -4.40
CA SER A 52 -17.75 -8.66 -4.18
C SER A 52 -18.88 -8.50 -3.16
N HIS A 53 -18.82 -7.44 -2.35
CA HIS A 53 -19.84 -7.08 -1.37
C HIS A 53 -20.71 -5.88 -1.82
N ASP A 54 -20.62 -5.49 -3.10
CA ASP A 54 -21.34 -4.35 -3.68
C ASP A 54 -21.10 -3.02 -2.92
N ALA A 55 -19.96 -2.89 -2.26
CA ALA A 55 -19.60 -1.73 -1.44
C ALA A 55 -19.02 -0.59 -2.31
N ALA A 56 -19.82 -0.01 -3.20
CA ALA A 56 -19.39 0.98 -4.18
C ALA A 56 -18.61 2.17 -3.58
N GLN A 57 -19.04 2.70 -2.43
CA GLN A 57 -18.34 3.79 -1.73
C GLN A 57 -16.94 3.39 -1.22
N MET A 58 -16.74 2.12 -0.88
CA MET A 58 -15.41 1.62 -0.46
C MET A 58 -14.49 1.50 -1.67
N CYS A 59 -15.00 1.00 -2.80
CA CYS A 59 -14.21 0.92 -4.04
C CYS A 59 -13.74 2.32 -4.48
N ASP A 60 -14.67 3.28 -4.56
CA ASP A 60 -14.37 4.67 -4.93
C ASP A 60 -13.35 5.32 -3.99
N PHE A 61 -13.46 5.07 -2.68
CA PHE A 61 -12.49 5.55 -1.71
C PHE A 61 -11.10 4.94 -1.92
N LEU A 62 -11.00 3.64 -2.18
CA LEU A 62 -9.71 2.97 -2.41
C LEU A 62 -9.04 3.46 -3.70
N GLU A 63 -9.82 3.64 -4.78
CA GLU A 63 -9.33 4.14 -6.07
C GLU A 63 -8.80 5.58 -5.98
N SER A 64 -9.60 6.47 -5.37
CA SER A 64 -9.30 7.90 -5.31
C SER A 64 -8.22 8.25 -4.28
N ALA A 65 -8.19 7.56 -3.13
CA ALA A 65 -7.32 7.93 -2.02
C ALA A 65 -6.02 7.12 -1.92
N TYR A 66 -5.92 5.96 -2.60
CA TYR A 66 -4.76 5.08 -2.44
C TYR A 66 -4.21 4.50 -3.75
N LEU A 67 -5.04 3.87 -4.58
CA LEU A 67 -4.53 3.10 -5.72
C LEU A 67 -3.77 3.97 -6.75
N THR A 68 -4.22 5.21 -6.96
CA THR A 68 -3.51 6.17 -7.83
C THR A 68 -2.14 6.52 -7.26
N GLU A 69 -2.08 6.85 -5.97
CA GLU A 69 -0.83 7.20 -5.28
C GLU A 69 0.17 6.04 -5.27
N GLN A 70 -0.30 4.80 -5.06
CA GLN A 70 0.56 3.61 -5.08
C GLN A 70 1.23 3.40 -6.43
N VAL A 71 0.50 3.56 -7.54
CA VAL A 71 1.08 3.41 -8.88
C VAL A 71 2.16 4.47 -9.14
N GLU A 72 1.91 5.71 -8.72
CA GLU A 72 2.91 6.78 -8.82
C GLU A 72 4.15 6.51 -7.95
N ALA A 73 3.97 6.04 -6.71
CA ALA A 73 5.06 5.73 -5.79
C ALA A 73 5.94 4.59 -6.33
N ILE A 74 5.32 3.50 -6.80
CA ILE A 74 6.02 2.36 -7.41
C ILE A 74 6.82 2.81 -8.64
N THR A 75 6.24 3.67 -9.47
CA THR A 75 6.92 4.21 -10.66
C THR A 75 8.13 5.04 -10.27
N LYS A 76 7.97 5.99 -9.33
CA LYS A 76 9.07 6.84 -8.84
C LYS A 76 10.22 6.01 -8.23
N LEU A 77 9.91 4.98 -7.46
CA LEU A 77 10.93 4.08 -6.90
C LEU A 77 11.65 3.29 -8.00
N GLY A 78 10.92 2.82 -9.02
CA GLY A 78 11.51 2.17 -10.20
C GLY A 78 12.45 3.09 -10.97
N ASP A 79 12.08 4.36 -11.13
CA ASP A 79 12.92 5.37 -11.76
C ASP A 79 14.18 5.65 -10.94
N TYR A 80 14.09 5.74 -9.61
CA TYR A 80 15.27 5.93 -8.76
C TYR A 80 16.24 4.75 -8.84
N ILE A 81 15.72 3.53 -8.83
CA ILE A 81 16.56 2.32 -8.97
C ILE A 81 17.24 2.28 -10.34
N SER A 82 16.54 2.67 -11.41
CA SER A 82 17.09 2.63 -12.77
C SER A 82 18.15 3.71 -13.03
N ASN A 83 18.17 4.77 -12.22
CA ASN A 83 19.11 5.89 -12.32
C ASN A 83 20.32 5.78 -11.36
N LEU A 84 20.43 4.67 -10.61
CA LEU A 84 21.56 4.36 -9.73
C LEU A 84 22.54 3.39 -10.40
#